data_AF-A0A2X5PIH0-F1
#
_entry.id   AF-A0A2X5PIH0-F1
#
_cell.length_a   1.000
_cell.length_b   1.000
_cell.length_c   1.000
_cell.angle_alpha   90.00
_cell.angle_beta   90.00
_cell.angle_gamma   90.00
#
_symmetry.space_group_name_H-M   'P 1'
#
loop_
_entity.id
_entity.type
_entity.pdbx_description
1 polymer ?
#
loop_
_entity_poly.entity_id
_entity_poly.type
_entity_poly.pdbx_seq_one_letter_code
_entity_poly.pdbx_strand_id
1 'polypeptide(L)' 'MVIARKAFSAPCFQGDSDIFVMNGQNDTEYVADAEDEKSLCSARIKVKNEFCDYNAKYLADETQYFCLSDVKK' A
#
# COMPACT_ATOMS: atom_id res chain seq x y z
N MET A 1 5.83 -13.83 -1.91
CA MET A 1 6.72 -12.66 -1.95
C MET A 1 6.44 -11.79 -0.73
N VAL A 2 7.43 -11.52 0.14
CA VAL A 2 7.28 -10.63 1.30
C VAL A 2 8.23 -9.44 1.17
N ILE A 3 7.67 -8.25 1.36
CA ILE A 3 8.38 -6.98 1.33
C ILE A 3 8.49 -6.46 2.77
N ALA A 4 9.72 -6.18 3.23
CA ALA A 4 9.97 -5.59 4.53
C ALA A 4 10.50 -4.15 4.38
N ARG A 5 9.88 -3.21 5.12
CA ARG A 5 10.39 -1.84 5.28
C ARG A 5 11.08 -1.74 6.65
N LYS A 6 12.38 -1.43 6.61
CA LYS A 6 13.29 -1.23 7.76
C LYS A 6 13.41 -2.43 8.73
N ALA A 7 14.63 -2.98 8.77
CA ALA A 7 15.06 -4.11 9.59
C ALA A 7 14.26 -5.42 9.38
N PHE A 8 14.97 -6.39 8.82
CA PHE A 8 14.57 -7.78 8.69
C PHE A 8 14.07 -8.36 10.01
N SER A 9 12.86 -8.93 10.01
CA SER A 9 12.26 -9.55 11.20
C SER A 9 11.87 -11.00 10.92
N ALA A 10 12.05 -11.87 11.91
CA ALA A 10 11.73 -13.30 11.82
C ALA A 10 10.30 -13.62 11.29
N PRO A 11 9.26 -12.81 11.58
CA PRO A 11 7.92 -13.01 11.01
C PRO A 11 7.86 -13.01 9.49
N CYS A 12 8.75 -12.32 8.78
CA CYS A 12 8.74 -12.27 7.32
C CYS A 12 8.93 -13.66 6.68
N PHE A 13 9.70 -14.54 7.33
CA PHE A 13 9.94 -15.91 6.86
C PHE A 13 8.76 -16.87 7.00
N GLN A 14 7.75 -16.50 7.78
CA GLN A 14 6.51 -17.27 7.82
C GLN A 14 5.69 -17.08 6.54
N GLY A 15 5.89 -15.96 5.83
CA GLY A 15 5.17 -15.66 4.59
C GLY A 15 5.88 -16.17 3.34
N ASP A 16 7.20 -16.06 3.25
CA ASP A 16 8.01 -16.53 2.13
C ASP A 16 9.48 -16.74 2.54
N SER A 17 10.19 -17.65 1.87
CA SER A 17 11.64 -17.78 2.00
C SER A 17 12.40 -16.66 1.27
N ASP A 18 11.81 -16.09 0.22
CA ASP A 18 12.41 -15.00 -0.55
C ASP A 18 11.95 -13.64 -0.01
N ILE A 19 12.89 -12.93 0.62
CA ILE A 19 12.65 -11.65 1.31
C ILE A 19 13.32 -10.49 0.58
N PHE A 20 12.56 -9.44 0.27
CA PHE A 20 13.08 -8.17 -0.25
C PHE A 20 13.15 -7.12 0.86
N VAL A 21 14.34 -6.56 1.06
CA VAL A 21 14.57 -5.43 1.98
C VAL A 21 14.64 -4.15 1.18
N MET A 22 13.70 -3.23 1.41
CA MET A 22 13.66 -1.93 0.74
C MET A 22 13.87 -0.78 1.73
N ASN A 23 14.50 0.29 1.27
CA ASN A 23 14.62 1.52 2.04
C ASN A 23 13.23 2.16 2.17
N GLY A 24 12.77 2.41 3.39
CA GLY A 24 11.47 3.00 3.64
C GLY A 24 11.45 4.46 3.17
N GLN A 25 10.55 4.80 2.27
CA GLN A 25 10.24 6.19 1.95
C GLN A 25 8.94 6.56 2.68
N ASN A 26 8.97 7.67 3.44
CA ASN A 26 7.78 8.26 4.09
C ASN A 26 6.97 9.10 3.08
N ASP A 27 6.87 8.59 1.86
CA ASP A 27 6.20 9.28 0.78
C ASP A 27 4.71 8.94 0.79
N THR A 28 3.93 9.81 0.17
CA THR A 28 2.50 9.60 0.00
C THR A 28 2.23 8.34 -0.82
N GLU A 29 1.41 7.43 -0.30
CA GLU A 29 1.07 6.19 -1.00
C GLU A 29 -0.12 6.41 -1.95
N TYR A 30 0.02 5.89 -3.18
CA TYR A 30 -1.02 5.87 -4.20
C TYR A 30 -1.25 4.44 -4.67
N VAL A 31 -2.51 4.09 -4.94
CA VAL A 31 -2.90 2.86 -5.63
C VAL A 31 -3.56 3.27 -6.94
N ALA A 32 -3.18 2.62 -8.04
CA ALA A 32 -3.85 2.75 -9.31
C ALA A 32 -4.44 1.40 -9.69
N ASP A 33 -5.67 1.41 -10.17
CA ASP A 33 -6.29 0.26 -10.79
C ASP A 33 -6.19 0.39 -12.32
N ALA A 34 -5.99 -0.74 -12.98
CA ALA A 34 -5.84 -0.83 -14.42
C ALA A 34 -6.44 -2.14 -14.93
N GLU A 35 -7.19 -2.03 -16.02
CA GLU A 35 -7.77 -3.16 -16.73
C GLU A 35 -7.37 -3.04 -18.21
N ASP A 36 -6.80 -4.12 -18.76
CA ASP A 36 -6.14 -4.14 -20.07
C ASP A 36 -5.11 -3.00 -20.23
N GLU A 37 -5.32 -2.12 -21.21
CA GLU A 37 -4.47 -0.96 -21.50
C GLU A 37 -5.04 0.36 -20.92
N LYS A 38 -6.03 0.29 -20.01
CA LYS A 38 -6.71 1.47 -19.44
C LYS A 38 -6.52 1.56 -17.93
N SER A 39 -6.12 2.74 -17.46
CA SER A 39 -6.17 3.08 -16.03
C SER A 39 -7.59 3.50 -15.64
N LEU A 40 -8.11 2.93 -14.55
CA LEU A 40 -9.51 3.08 -14.11
C LEU A 40 -9.69 4.20 -13.08
N CYS A 41 -9.00 4.13 -11.94
CA CYS A 41 -8.88 5.22 -10.96
C CYS A 41 -7.51 5.10 -10.29
N SER A 42 -6.92 6.24 -9.97
CA SER A 42 -5.86 6.30 -8.96
C SER A 42 -6.42 6.88 -7.67
N ALA A 43 -6.04 6.32 -6.54
CA ALA A 43 -6.44 6.80 -5.23
C ALA A 43 -5.20 7.07 -4.38
N ARG A 44 -5.18 8.23 -3.72
CA ARG A 44 -4.25 8.50 -2.62
C ARG A 44 -4.75 7.80 -1.37
N ILE A 45 -3.88 7.06 -0.70
CA ILE A 45 -4.17 6.40 0.58
C ILE A 45 -3.46 7.18 1.68
N LYS A 46 -4.20 7.52 2.73
CA LYS A 46 -3.64 8.10 3.94
C LYS A 46 -4.00 7.23 5.13
N VAL A 47 -2.98 6.66 5.75
CA VAL A 47 -3.09 5.81 6.94
C VAL A 47 -2.55 6.56 8.16
N LYS A 48 -2.93 6.10 9.35
CA LYS A 48 -2.42 6.62 10.62
C LYS A 48 -1.00 6.13 10.94
N ASN A 49 -0.67 4.92 10.49
CA ASN A 49 0.61 4.26 10.72
C ASN A 49 1.65 4.65 9.64
N GLU A 50 2.88 4.14 9.79
CA GLU A 50 3.98 4.42 8.85
C GLU A 50 3.77 3.82 7.44
N PHE A 51 2.91 2.80 7.31
CA PHE A 51 2.56 2.16 6.04
C PHE A 51 1.17 1.52 6.11
N CYS A 52 0.60 1.21 4.95
CA CYS A 52 -0.69 0.51 4.86
C CYS A 52 -0.56 -0.98 5.20
N ASP A 53 -0.66 -1.31 6.49
CA ASP A 53 -0.70 -2.68 7.00
C ASP A 53 -2.09 -3.34 6.88
N TYR A 54 -2.21 -4.60 7.31
CA TYR A 54 -3.48 -5.35 7.24
C TYR A 54 -4.62 -4.66 8.02
N ASN A 55 -4.31 -4.12 9.21
CA ASN A 55 -5.31 -3.45 10.03
C ASN A 55 -5.78 -2.16 9.34
N ALA A 56 -4.85 -1.34 8.83
CA ALA A 56 -5.16 -0.13 8.08
C ALA A 56 -5.99 -0.42 6.82
N LYS A 57 -5.76 -1.56 6.16
CA LYS A 57 -6.46 -1.91 4.93
C LYS A 57 -7.89 -2.41 5.15
N TYR A 58 -8.14 -3.18 6.22
CA TYR A 58 -9.37 -3.96 6.35
C TYR A 58 -10.16 -3.72 7.63
N LEU A 59 -9.57 -3.14 8.67
CA LEU A 59 -10.16 -3.09 10.02
C LEU A 59 -10.26 -1.67 10.59
N ALA A 60 -9.37 -0.77 10.19
CA ALA A 60 -9.31 0.59 10.72
C ALA A 60 -10.25 1.54 9.97
N ASP A 61 -11.11 2.23 10.71
CA ASP A 61 -11.97 3.27 10.18
C ASP A 61 -11.21 4.58 9.90
N GLU A 62 -10.00 4.74 10.45
CA GLU A 62 -9.20 5.96 10.28
C GLU A 62 -8.51 6.07 8.92
N THR A 63 -8.50 5.00 8.11
CA THR A 63 -7.87 5.03 6.79
C THR A 63 -8.68 5.87 5.81
N GLN A 64 -8.03 6.85 5.20
CA GLN A 64 -8.67 7.78 4.26
C GLN A 64 -8.24 7.47 2.82
N TYR A 65 -9.23 7.44 1.92
CA TYR A 65 -9.04 7.24 0.49
C TYR A 65 -9.49 8.47 -0.29
N PHE A 66 -8.63 8.98 -1.16
CA PHE A 66 -8.95 10.09 -2.06
C PHE A 66 -8.85 9.59 -3.50
N CYS A 67 -9.97 9.26 -4.17
CA CYS A 67 -9.94 8.90 -5.60
C CYS A 67 -9.70 10.17 -6.42
N LEU A 68 -8.69 10.09 -7.27
CA LEU A 68 -8.14 11.15 -8.11
C LEU A 68 -8.64 11.02 -9.55
N SER A 69 -9.61 10.15 -9.82
CA SER A 69 -10.24 10.12 -11.13
C SER A 69 -10.94 11.46 -11.35
N ASP A 70 -10.47 12.18 -12.37
CA ASP A 70 -11.21 13.28 -12.96
C ASP A 70 -12.49 12.71 -13.57
N VAL A 71 -13.53 12.53 -12.75
CA VAL A 71 -14.89 12.34 -13.26
C VAL A 71 -15.33 13.69 -13.82
N LYS A 72 -14.83 14.06 -15.00
CA LYS A 72 -15.51 15.03 -15.85
C LYS A 72 -16.84 14.39 -16.23
N LYS A 73 -17.90 14.84 -15.56
CA LYS A 73 -19.29 14.62 -15.98
C LYS A 73 -19.54 15.27 -17.33
#